data_AF-A0A3N6H7G0-F1
#
_entry.id   AF-A0A3N6H7G0-F1
#
_cell.length_a   1.000
_cell.length_b   1.000
_cell.length_c   1.000
_cell.angle_alpha   90.00
_cell.angle_beta   90.00
_cell.angle_gamma   90.00
#
_symmetry.space_group_name_H-M   'P 1'
#
loop_
_entity.id
_entity.type
_entity.pdbx_description
1 polymer ?
#
loop_
_entity_poly.entity_id
_entity_poly.type
_entity_poly.pdbx_seq_one_letter_code
_entity_poly.pdbx_strand_id
1 'polypeptide(L)' 'MPELRDLYKVTALLAKIQLRFSGIECPSDSDALQTLVEAECPDTNMVATARTERSAAEDLALIVLRSWLATLPGGAR' A
#
# COMPACT_ATOMS: atom_id res chain seq x y z
N MET A 1 15.81 -1.58 10.34
CA MET A 1 15.50 -0.20 10.76
C MET A 1 14.08 -0.17 11.26
N PRO A 2 13.82 0.12 12.55
CA PRO A 2 12.48 0.14 13.13
C PRO A 2 11.52 1.05 12.36
N GLU A 3 11.98 2.22 11.94
CA GLU A 3 11.16 3.21 11.22
C GLU A 3 10.67 2.67 9.87
N LEU A 4 11.51 1.89 9.18
CA LEU A 4 11.16 1.27 7.89
C LEU A 4 10.10 0.18 8.07
N ARG A 5 10.23 -0.63 9.14
CA ARG A 5 9.26 -1.66 9.48
C ARG A 5 7.92 -1.05 9.85
N ASP A 6 7.95 0.02 10.65
CA ASP A 6 6.75 0.72 11.09
C ASP A 6 6.03 1.37 9.91
N LEU A 7 6.76 2.05 9.01
CA LEU A 7 6.22 2.58 7.77
C LEU A 7 5.55 1.48 6.94
N TYR A 8 6.26 0.38 6.68
CA TYR A 8 5.71 -0.77 5.95
C TYR A 8 4.41 -1.30 6.57
N LYS A 9 4.36 -1.42 7.91
CA LYS A 9 3.19 -1.93 8.64
C LYS A 9 2.01 -0.97 8.60
N VAL A 10 2.24 0.33 8.75
CA VAL A 10 1.20 1.36 8.65
C VAL A 10 0.64 1.39 7.22
N THR A 11 1.51 1.34 6.21
CA THR A 11 1.13 1.28 4.81
C THR A 11 0.28 0.03 4.51
N ALA A 12 0.68 -1.14 5.03
CA ALA A 12 -0.09 -2.37 4.87
C ALA A 12 -1.46 -2.33 5.58
N LEU A 13 -1.53 -1.73 6.77
CA LEU A 13 -2.78 -1.57 7.49
C LEU A 13 -3.76 -0.69 6.68
N LEU A 14 -3.28 0.41 6.13
CA LEU A 14 -4.10 1.27 5.28
C LEU A 14 -4.59 0.53 4.03
N ALA A 15 -3.71 -0.22 3.36
CA ALA A 15 -4.11 -1.04 2.20
C ALA A 15 -5.19 -2.07 2.56
N LYS A 16 -5.06 -2.75 3.71
CA LYS A 16 -6.09 -3.69 4.22
C LYS A 16 -7.43 -3.03 4.46
N ILE A 17 -7.43 -1.84 5.06
CA ILE A 17 -8.66 -1.06 5.28
C ILE A 17 -9.33 -0.75 3.93
N GLN A 18 -8.56 -0.24 2.97
CA GLN A 18 -9.05 0.07 1.63
C GLN A 18 -9.69 -1.14 0.94
N LEU A 19 -8.95 -2.26 0.88
CA LEU A 19 -9.44 -3.49 0.28
C LEU A 19 -10.71 -4.00 0.98
N ARG A 20 -10.78 -3.86 2.31
CA ARG A 20 -11.95 -4.28 3.08
C ARG A 20 -13.21 -3.49 2.74
N PHE A 21 -13.08 -2.18 2.46
CA PHE A 21 -14.18 -1.36 1.95
C PHE A 21 -14.61 -1.78 0.54
N SER A 22 -13.68 -2.30 -0.27
CA SER A 22 -13.95 -2.89 -1.59
C SER A 22 -14.43 -4.35 -1.53
N GLY A 23 -14.64 -4.92 -0.33
CA GLY A 23 -15.10 -6.29 -0.14
C GLY A 23 -14.03 -7.38 -0.31
N ILE A 24 -12.75 -7.00 -0.40
CA ILE A 24 -11.61 -7.90 -0.53
C ILE A 24 -10.95 -8.08 0.85
N GLU A 25 -10.71 -9.32 1.26
CA GLU A 25 -10.01 -9.64 2.50
C GLU A 25 -8.68 -10.33 2.18
N CYS A 26 -7.59 -9.75 2.70
CA CYS A 26 -6.23 -10.27 2.52
C CYS A 26 -5.66 -10.70 3.88
N PRO A 27 -5.18 -11.96 4.02
CA PRO A 27 -4.70 -12.48 5.29
C PRO A 27 -3.37 -11.87 5.71
N SER A 28 -2.46 -11.62 4.76
CA SER A 28 -1.15 -11.05 5.04
C SER A 28 -1.01 -9.58 4.62
N ASP A 29 -0.04 -8.90 5.22
CA ASP A 29 0.30 -7.51 4.84
C ASP A 29 0.86 -7.45 3.42
N SER A 30 1.69 -8.42 3.05
CA SER A 30 2.26 -8.51 1.70
C SER A 30 1.16 -8.71 0.66
N ASP A 31 0.19 -9.60 0.92
CA ASP A 31 -0.91 -9.86 -0.03
C ASP A 31 -1.78 -8.61 -0.23
N ALA A 32 -2.06 -7.87 0.86
CA ALA A 32 -2.84 -6.65 0.78
C ALA A 32 -2.13 -5.56 -0.03
N LEU A 33 -0.83 -5.37 0.23
CA LEU A 33 -0.01 -4.43 -0.52
C LEU A 33 0.11 -4.83 -1.98
N GLN A 34 0.34 -6.11 -2.26
CA GLN A 34 0.47 -6.63 -3.60
C GLN A 34 -0.84 -6.48 -4.38
N THR A 35 -1.97 -6.87 -3.80
CA THR A 35 -3.30 -6.75 -4.43
C THR A 35 -3.64 -5.31 -4.79
N LEU A 36 -3.33 -4.36 -3.89
CA LEU A 36 -3.61 -2.94 -4.15
C LEU A 36 -2.63 -2.36 -5.17
N VAL A 37 -1.33 -2.65 -5.05
CA VAL A 37 -0.31 -2.13 -5.97
C VAL A 37 -0.49 -2.70 -7.38
N GLU A 38 -0.78 -4.00 -7.55
CA GLU A 38 -0.99 -4.62 -8.86
C GLU A 38 -2.13 -3.97 -9.65
N ALA A 39 -3.12 -3.38 -8.95
CA ALA A 39 -4.20 -2.62 -9.59
C ALA A 39 -3.73 -1.28 -10.19
N GLU A 40 -2.64 -0.69 -9.67
CA GLU A 40 -2.12 0.62 -10.10
C GLU A 40 -0.77 0.54 -10.85
N CYS A 41 0.04 -0.48 -10.57
CA CYS A 41 1.38 -0.68 -11.11
C CYS A 41 1.70 -2.17 -11.22
N PRO A 42 2.07 -2.69 -12.40
CA PRO A 42 2.44 -4.09 -12.56
C PRO A 42 3.82 -4.46 -11.97
N ASP A 43 4.54 -3.54 -11.32
CA ASP A 43 5.83 -3.85 -10.69
C ASP A 43 5.65 -4.54 -9.33
N THR A 44 5.71 -5.87 -9.37
CA THR A 44 5.50 -6.75 -8.21
C THR A 44 6.70 -6.79 -7.25
N ASN A 45 7.88 -6.30 -7.66
CA ASN A 45 9.06 -6.33 -6.80
C ASN A 45 9.05 -5.23 -5.73
N MET A 46 8.30 -4.15 -5.93
CA MET A 46 8.27 -3.00 -5.01
C MET A 46 7.90 -3.40 -3.57
N VAL A 47 6.93 -4.30 -3.39
CA VAL A 47 6.48 -4.77 -2.07
C VAL A 47 7.57 -5.54 -1.33
N ALA A 48 8.37 -6.33 -2.05
CA ALA A 48 9.49 -7.06 -1.47
C ALA A 48 10.62 -6.11 -1.08
N THR A 49 10.98 -5.18 -1.99
CA THR A 49 12.08 -4.23 -1.83
C THR A 49 11.82 -3.21 -0.71
N ALA A 50 10.57 -2.81 -0.50
CA ALA A 50 10.16 -1.88 0.58
C ALA A 50 10.52 -2.36 2.00
N ARG A 51 10.81 -3.66 2.19
CA ARG A 51 11.21 -4.19 3.51
C ARG A 51 12.66 -3.86 3.87
N THR A 52 13.49 -3.60 2.87
CA THR A 52 14.94 -3.41 3.02
C THR A 52 15.41 -2.05 2.52
N GLU A 53 14.64 -1.39 1.66
CA GLU A 53 15.00 -0.12 1.04
C GLU A 53 14.01 0.99 1.39
N ARG A 54 14.54 2.11 1.87
CA ARG A 54 13.74 3.27 2.29
C ARG A 54 12.97 3.89 1.13
N SER A 55 13.62 4.11 -0.01
CA SER A 55 12.97 4.70 -1.19
C SER A 55 11.75 3.88 -1.61
N ALA A 56 11.92 2.56 -1.74
CA ALA A 56 10.82 1.67 -2.10
C ALA A 56 9.67 1.67 -1.07
N ALA A 57 9.98 1.82 0.23
CA ALA A 57 8.95 1.93 1.26
C ALA A 57 8.18 3.25 1.21
N GLU A 58 8.87 4.35 0.92
CA GLU A 58 8.26 5.68 0.75
C GLU A 58 7.41 5.72 -0.52
N ASP A 59 7.90 5.16 -1.63
CA ASP A 59 7.14 5.03 -2.89
C ASP A 59 5.88 4.18 -2.70
N LEU A 60 6.01 3.03 -2.03
CA LEU A 60 4.88 2.17 -1.69
C LEU A 60 3.85 2.89 -0.81
N ALA A 61 4.31 3.65 0.20
CA ALA A 61 3.43 4.44 1.05
C ALA A 61 2.68 5.52 0.25
N LEU A 62 3.36 6.16 -0.69
CA LEU A 62 2.78 7.20 -1.53
C LEU A 62 1.71 6.64 -2.47
N ILE A 63 1.93 5.46 -3.08
CA ILE A 63 0.95 4.78 -3.93
C ILE A 63 -0.32 4.47 -3.11
N VAL A 64 -0.16 3.79 -1.96
CA VAL A 64 -1.30 3.42 -1.11
C VAL A 64 -2.07 4.65 -0.63
N LEU A 65 -1.38 5.74 -0.28
CA LEU A 65 -2.00 7.00 0.12
C LEU A 65 -2.77 7.66 -1.03
N ARG A 66 -2.20 7.71 -2.23
CA ARG A 66 -2.88 8.27 -3.42
C ARG A 66 -4.13 7.48 -3.78
N SER A 67 -4.02 6.15 -3.75
CA SER A 67 -5.16 5.23 -3.94
C SER A 67 -6.29 5.57 -2.96
N TRP A 68 -5.95 5.75 -1.67
CA TRP A 68 -6.92 6.10 -0.65
C TRP A 68 -7.59 7.45 -0.93
N LEU A 69 -6.79 8.48 -1.21
CA LEU A 69 -7.30 9.82 -1.47
C LEU A 69 -8.20 9.87 -2.71
N ALA A 70 -7.94 9.03 -3.71
CA ALA A 70 -8.79 8.90 -4.90
C ALA A 70 -10.20 8.36 -4.58
N THR A 71 -10.38 7.68 -3.43
CA THR A 71 -11.71 7.20 -2.98
C THR A 71 -12.56 8.28 -2.31
N LEU A 72 -11.98 9.42 -1.92
CA LEU A 72 -12.70 10.48 -1.20
C LEU A 72 -13.52 11.34 -2.17
N PRO A 73 -14.80 11.64 -1.86
CA PRO A 73 -15.64 12.51 -2.67
C PRO A 73 -15.10 13.94 -2.63
N GLY A 74 -14.41 14.36 -3.70
CA GLY A 74 -13.81 15.68 -3.84
C GLY A 74 -12.40 15.71 -4.45
N GLY A 75 -11.77 14.54 -4.66
CA GLY A 75 -10.40 14.44 -5.21
C GLY A 75 -10.26 14.67 -6.73
N ALA A 76 -11.36 14.91 -7.43
CA ALA A 76 -11.36 15.37 -8.82
C ALA A 76 -11.86 16.81 -8.88
N ARG A 77 -10.94 17.76 -8.67
CA ARG A 77 -11.08 19.14 -9.14
C ARG A 77 -9.71 19.75 -9.38
#